data_AF-A0A424QCK5-F1
#
_entry.id   AF-A0A424QCK5-F1
#
_cell.length_a   1.000
_cell.length_b   1.000
_cell.length_c   1.000
_cell.angle_alpha   90.00
_cell.angle_beta   90.00
_cell.angle_gamma   90.00
#
_symmetry.space_group_name_H-M   'P 1'
#
loop_
_entity.id
_entity.type
_entity.pdbx_description
1 polymer ?
#
loop_
_entity_poly.entity_id
_entity_poly.type
_entity_poly.pdbx_seq_one_letter_code
_entity_poly.pdbx_strand_id
1 'polypeptide(L)'
;MNHPLRAINVLTFSLLLILTGCMGLIPEEADPVGDADAEDAGTSSSAMHANAPVVSLNWNSMDLVNYNAAGIMESVTMSVYHAAVDADGDIVEMGYDLNLDGTIDVNVTAMHGWTTFNQGAINFVEFPLNSDYEVTTYAFIAKDSTGLAAVEMMTEVATVDTFVPPWNGVYVFDAEDAGGDVTTGTDDNLVRVTMTQGSGINWSSVSVKISVNNDAPITCDRDSGDGVDTDCMLVEFGD
;
A
#
# COMPACT_ATOMS: atom_id res chain seq x y z
N MET A 1 -18.11 -16.05 63.85
CA MET A 1 -18.73 -15.47 62.63
C MET A 1 -17.71 -15.62 61.51
N ASN A 2 -17.94 -16.51 60.53
CA ASN A 2 -17.26 -16.60 59.22
C ASN A 2 -17.90 -17.72 58.35
N HIS A 3 -19.23 -17.88 58.43
CA HIS A 3 -19.97 -18.88 57.67
C HIS A 3 -20.44 -18.47 56.24
N PRO A 4 -20.54 -17.19 55.83
CA PRO A 4 -21.04 -16.88 54.47
C PRO A 4 -20.00 -17.07 53.36
N LEU A 5 -18.70 -16.99 53.66
CA LEU A 5 -17.63 -17.16 52.66
C LEU A 5 -17.41 -18.62 52.23
N ARG A 6 -17.66 -19.58 53.14
CA ARG A 6 -17.56 -21.02 52.80
C ARG A 6 -18.69 -21.47 51.88
N ALA A 7 -19.89 -20.89 52.00
CA ALA A 7 -21.02 -21.24 51.15
C ALA A 7 -20.87 -20.70 49.72
N ILE A 8 -20.36 -19.48 49.56
CA ILE A 8 -20.11 -18.86 48.25
C ILE A 8 -19.00 -19.61 47.50
N ASN A 9 -17.89 -19.95 48.16
CA ASN A 9 -16.79 -20.66 47.50
C ASN A 9 -17.22 -22.06 47.02
N VAL A 10 -18.11 -22.73 47.74
CA VAL A 10 -18.64 -24.05 47.34
C VAL A 10 -19.58 -23.94 46.14
N LEU A 11 -20.45 -22.91 46.09
CA LEU A 11 -21.33 -22.69 44.95
C LEU A 11 -20.56 -22.30 43.67
N THR A 12 -19.54 -21.46 43.79
CA THR A 12 -18.70 -21.07 42.64
C THR A 12 -17.91 -22.26 42.11
N PHE A 13 -17.37 -23.10 42.99
CA PHE A 13 -16.62 -24.30 42.58
C PHE A 13 -17.54 -25.36 41.93
N SER A 14 -18.77 -25.51 42.42
CA SER A 14 -19.77 -26.39 41.82
C SER A 14 -20.25 -25.91 40.44
N LEU A 15 -20.40 -24.59 40.22
CA LEU A 15 -20.70 -24.07 38.88
C LEU A 15 -19.53 -24.26 37.92
N LEU A 16 -18.29 -24.06 38.37
CA LEU A 16 -17.08 -24.31 37.57
C LEU A 16 -16.94 -25.79 37.20
N LEU A 17 -17.31 -26.71 38.08
CA LEU A 17 -17.35 -28.16 37.81
C LEU A 17 -18.43 -28.57 36.81
N ILE A 18 -19.57 -27.87 36.77
CA ILE A 18 -20.62 -28.13 35.76
C ILE A 18 -20.23 -27.55 34.39
N LEU A 19 -19.61 -26.37 34.35
CA LEU A 19 -19.12 -25.79 33.09
C LEU A 19 -17.90 -26.52 32.50
N THR A 20 -17.15 -27.27 33.33
CA THR A 20 -16.03 -28.12 32.87
C THR A 20 -16.39 -29.61 32.77
N GLY A 21 -17.58 -30.00 33.24
CA GLY A 21 -18.03 -31.38 33.40
C GLY A 21 -18.76 -32.01 32.22
N CYS A 22 -18.61 -31.49 31.01
CA CYS A 22 -18.94 -32.24 29.78
C CYS A 22 -17.79 -33.18 29.34
N MET A 23 -16.89 -33.52 30.26
CA MET A 23 -15.94 -34.62 30.13
C MET A 23 -16.51 -35.84 30.87
N GLY A 24 -16.87 -36.86 30.09
CA GLY A 24 -17.58 -38.05 30.55
C GLY A 24 -16.90 -38.76 31.72
N LEU A 25 -17.69 -38.99 32.77
CA LEU A 25 -17.47 -40.04 33.74
C LEU A 25 -18.77 -40.83 33.86
N ILE A 26 -18.86 -41.90 33.06
CA ILE A 26 -19.84 -42.96 33.27
C ILE A 26 -19.47 -43.62 34.60
N PRO A 27 -20.39 -43.75 35.58
CA PRO A 27 -20.10 -44.51 36.78
C PRO A 27 -19.99 -46.00 36.43
N GLU A 28 -18.84 -46.59 36.73
CA GLU A 28 -18.64 -48.03 36.77
C GLU A 28 -19.40 -48.57 37.99
N GLU A 29 -20.68 -48.90 37.79
CA GLU A 29 -21.43 -49.75 38.72
C GLU A 29 -21.27 -51.20 38.26
N ALA A 30 -20.77 -52.02 39.17
CA ALA A 30 -20.52 -53.45 38.94
C ALA A 30 -21.80 -54.29 38.94
N ASP A 31 -21.74 -55.36 38.13
CA ASP A 31 -22.53 -56.62 38.10
C ASP A 31 -23.78 -56.71 37.19
N PRO A 32 -24.10 -57.90 36.62
CA PRO A 32 -23.23 -58.94 36.07
C PRO A 32 -23.69 -59.39 34.65
N VAL A 33 -22.77 -60.03 33.92
CA VAL A 33 -22.93 -60.90 32.71
C VAL A 33 -24.32 -60.94 32.06
N GLY A 34 -24.44 -60.31 30.89
CA GLY A 34 -25.60 -60.44 29.99
C GLY A 34 -25.18 -60.15 28.56
N ASP A 35 -24.93 -61.22 27.82
CA ASP A 35 -24.60 -61.31 26.39
C ASP A 35 -25.57 -60.50 25.51
N ALA A 36 -25.04 -59.46 24.84
CA ALA A 36 -25.60 -58.86 23.63
C ALA A 36 -24.54 -57.95 23.01
N ASP A 37 -23.73 -58.53 22.11
CA ASP A 37 -22.91 -57.80 21.15
C ASP A 37 -23.81 -56.91 20.27
N ALA A 38 -24.07 -55.70 20.73
CA ALA A 38 -24.36 -54.58 19.86
C ALA A 38 -23.01 -53.93 19.57
N GLU A 39 -22.43 -54.27 18.42
CA GLU A 39 -21.39 -53.46 17.80
C GLU A 39 -22.00 -52.08 17.48
N ASP A 40 -22.01 -51.21 18.48
CA ASP A 40 -21.99 -49.78 18.25
C ASP A 40 -20.62 -49.48 17.67
N ALA A 41 -20.52 -49.62 16.34
CA ALA A 41 -19.52 -48.93 15.56
C ALA A 41 -19.80 -47.43 15.68
N GLY A 42 -19.49 -46.90 16.88
CA GLY A 42 -19.37 -45.50 17.16
C GLY A 42 -18.31 -44.98 16.23
N THR A 43 -18.78 -44.52 15.07
CA THR A 43 -17.98 -43.80 14.11
C THR A 43 -17.49 -42.63 14.92
N SER A 44 -16.22 -42.71 15.33
CA SER A 44 -15.51 -41.57 15.87
C SER A 44 -15.38 -40.62 14.69
N SER A 45 -16.46 -39.89 14.37
CA SER A 45 -16.31 -38.66 13.62
C SER A 45 -15.42 -37.84 14.52
N SER A 46 -14.12 -37.85 14.24
CA SER A 46 -13.27 -36.74 14.56
C SER A 46 -14.04 -35.55 14.01
N ALA A 47 -14.76 -34.84 14.88
CA ALA A 47 -15.20 -33.50 14.56
C ALA A 47 -13.88 -32.79 14.29
N MET A 48 -13.49 -32.73 13.01
CA MET A 48 -12.48 -31.78 12.57
C MET A 48 -13.00 -30.46 13.12
N HIS A 49 -12.20 -29.86 13.99
CA HIS A 49 -12.52 -28.52 14.42
C HIS A 49 -12.54 -27.70 13.14
N ALA A 50 -13.71 -27.26 12.72
CA ALA A 50 -13.86 -26.39 11.56
C ALA A 50 -13.13 -25.11 11.91
N ASN A 51 -11.96 -24.92 11.31
CA ASN A 51 -11.15 -23.75 11.52
C ASN A 51 -11.54 -22.73 10.45
N ALA A 52 -11.80 -21.49 10.87
CA ALA A 52 -11.92 -20.43 9.87
C ALA A 52 -10.54 -20.22 9.23
N PRO A 53 -10.48 -19.87 7.94
CA PRO A 53 -9.23 -19.50 7.30
C PRO A 53 -8.54 -18.35 8.05
N VAL A 54 -7.24 -18.21 7.85
CA VAL A 54 -6.47 -17.03 8.27
C VAL A 54 -5.85 -16.43 7.02
N VAL A 55 -6.09 -15.14 6.81
CA VAL A 55 -5.57 -14.39 5.67
C VAL A 55 -4.57 -13.32 6.12
N SER A 56 -3.69 -12.93 5.20
CA SER A 56 -2.69 -11.90 5.41
C SER A 56 -2.53 -11.00 4.17
N LEU A 57 -2.59 -9.68 4.38
CA LEU A 57 -2.38 -8.62 3.40
C LEU A 57 -1.31 -7.66 3.93
N ASN A 58 -0.04 -7.93 3.65
CA ASN A 58 1.05 -7.12 4.22
C ASN A 58 1.65 -6.11 3.25
N TRP A 59 1.77 -6.47 1.97
CA TRP A 59 2.57 -5.71 1.01
C TRP A 59 1.75 -5.42 -0.25
N ASN A 60 1.97 -4.22 -0.78
CA ASN A 60 1.37 -3.75 -2.00
C ASN A 60 2.34 -2.85 -2.76
N SER A 61 2.12 -2.72 -4.06
CA SER A 61 2.66 -1.66 -4.89
C SER A 61 1.55 -1.05 -5.73
N MET A 62 1.55 0.28 -5.77
CA MET A 62 0.83 1.03 -6.78
C MET A 62 1.71 1.14 -8.00
N ASP A 63 1.30 0.52 -9.10
CA ASP A 63 2.16 0.38 -10.28
C ASP A 63 1.89 1.48 -11.31
N LEU A 64 0.61 1.82 -11.55
CA LEU A 64 0.24 2.76 -12.61
C LEU A 64 -1.12 3.40 -12.36
N VAL A 65 -1.19 4.73 -12.44
CA VAL A 65 -2.46 5.46 -12.55
C VAL A 65 -2.83 5.57 -14.03
N ASN A 66 -4.02 5.10 -14.39
CA ASN A 66 -4.54 5.10 -15.75
C ASN A 66 -5.51 6.26 -15.91
N TYR A 67 -5.27 7.09 -16.93
CA TYR A 67 -6.10 8.24 -17.26
C TYR A 67 -6.82 8.01 -18.58
N ASN A 68 -8.07 8.49 -18.68
CA ASN A 68 -8.78 8.52 -19.95
C ASN A 68 -8.27 9.66 -20.85
N ALA A 69 -8.80 9.75 -22.08
CA ALA A 69 -8.40 10.78 -23.04
C ALA A 69 -8.66 12.23 -22.59
N ALA A 70 -9.50 12.44 -21.57
CA ALA A 70 -9.78 13.75 -20.97
C ALA A 70 -8.84 14.08 -19.79
N GLY A 71 -7.90 13.21 -19.45
CA GLY A 71 -6.96 13.40 -18.34
C GLY A 71 -7.57 13.13 -16.96
N ILE A 72 -8.71 12.43 -16.89
CA ILE A 72 -9.38 12.04 -15.64
C ILE A 72 -8.96 10.61 -15.30
N MET A 73 -8.69 10.32 -14.02
CA MET A 73 -8.38 8.96 -13.57
C MET A 73 -9.53 8.01 -13.94
N GLU A 74 -9.18 6.89 -14.56
CA GLU A 74 -10.10 5.80 -14.87
C GLU A 74 -9.91 4.61 -13.93
N SER A 75 -8.65 4.28 -13.62
CA SER A 75 -8.30 3.20 -12.69
C SER A 75 -6.85 3.30 -12.21
N VAL A 76 -6.53 2.59 -11.12
CA VAL A 76 -5.17 2.36 -10.66
C VAL A 76 -4.83 0.88 -10.78
N THR A 77 -3.71 0.56 -11.42
CA THR A 77 -3.13 -0.78 -11.45
C THR A 77 -2.35 -1.01 -10.17
N MET A 78 -2.70 -2.08 -9.46
CA MET A 78 -2.19 -2.39 -8.12
C MET A 78 -1.71 -3.83 -8.10
N SER A 79 -0.58 -4.08 -7.45
CA SER A 79 -0.04 -5.41 -7.20
C SER A 79 0.01 -5.65 -5.71
N VAL A 80 -0.70 -6.67 -5.23
CA VAL A 80 -0.87 -6.92 -3.80
C VAL A 80 -0.39 -8.33 -3.48
N TYR A 81 0.40 -8.46 -2.43
CA TYR A 81 0.78 -9.74 -1.87
C TYR A 81 -0.32 -10.25 -0.93
N HIS A 82 -0.77 -11.47 -1.17
CA HIS A 82 -1.69 -12.18 -0.28
C HIS A 82 -1.04 -13.45 0.28
N ALA A 83 -1.54 -13.89 1.44
CA ALA A 83 -1.37 -15.23 1.94
C ALA A 83 -2.65 -15.70 2.65
N ALA A 84 -2.95 -16.98 2.54
CA ALA A 84 -4.06 -17.65 3.19
C ALA A 84 -3.60 -19.02 3.72
N VAL A 85 -4.12 -19.40 4.87
CA VAL A 85 -3.93 -20.74 5.44
C VAL A 85 -5.23 -21.17 6.09
N ASP A 86 -5.52 -22.45 5.99
CA ASP A 86 -6.54 -23.10 6.80
C ASP A 86 -5.95 -24.34 7.46
N ALA A 87 -6.29 -24.56 8.73
CA ALA A 87 -5.65 -25.58 9.55
C ALA A 87 -6.14 -27.00 9.22
N ASP A 88 -7.40 -27.13 8.78
CA ASP A 88 -7.98 -28.37 8.26
C ASP A 88 -7.81 -28.50 6.73
N GLY A 89 -7.47 -27.40 6.06
CA GLY A 89 -6.93 -27.38 4.69
C GLY A 89 -7.97 -27.39 3.59
N ASP A 90 -9.17 -26.86 3.86
CA ASP A 90 -10.34 -26.98 2.96
C ASP A 90 -10.87 -25.64 2.43
N ILE A 91 -10.01 -24.63 2.24
CA ILE A 91 -10.37 -23.39 1.52
C ILE A 91 -10.96 -23.71 0.15
N VAL A 92 -12.18 -23.26 -0.10
CA VAL A 92 -12.92 -23.49 -1.36
C VAL A 92 -12.94 -22.27 -2.27
N GLU A 93 -12.85 -21.07 -1.70
CA GLU A 93 -12.94 -19.82 -2.45
C GLU A 93 -12.06 -18.75 -1.78
N MET A 94 -11.27 -18.02 -2.56
CA MET A 94 -10.56 -16.84 -2.07
C MET A 94 -10.29 -15.83 -3.19
N GLY A 95 -10.14 -14.57 -2.80
CA GLY A 95 -9.86 -13.49 -3.74
C GLY A 95 -10.11 -12.11 -3.16
N TYR A 96 -10.04 -11.11 -4.03
CA TYR A 96 -10.25 -9.71 -3.66
C TYR A 96 -11.67 -9.25 -3.94
N ASP A 97 -12.23 -8.52 -2.99
CA ASP A 97 -13.43 -7.71 -3.09
C ASP A 97 -12.99 -6.25 -3.16
N LEU A 98 -13.17 -5.66 -4.35
CA LEU A 98 -12.66 -4.34 -4.71
C LEU A 98 -13.67 -3.22 -4.40
N ASN A 99 -14.95 -3.56 -4.26
CA ASN A 99 -16.03 -2.60 -4.01
C ASN A 99 -16.65 -2.74 -2.61
N LEU A 100 -16.17 -3.71 -1.83
CA LEU A 100 -16.59 -4.05 -0.46
C LEU A 100 -18.06 -4.49 -0.35
N ASP A 101 -18.61 -5.11 -1.39
CA ASP A 101 -19.99 -5.63 -1.39
C ASP A 101 -20.14 -7.04 -0.77
N GLY A 102 -19.03 -7.66 -0.38
CA GLY A 102 -18.96 -9.00 0.20
C GLY A 102 -18.80 -10.12 -0.84
N THR A 103 -18.71 -9.77 -2.13
CA THR A 103 -18.49 -10.70 -3.23
C THR A 103 -17.05 -10.59 -3.72
N ILE A 104 -16.45 -11.72 -4.09
CA ILE A 104 -15.10 -11.72 -4.67
C ILE A 104 -15.20 -11.27 -6.14
N ASP A 105 -14.55 -10.15 -6.45
CA ASP A 105 -14.42 -9.62 -7.81
C ASP A 105 -13.25 -10.24 -8.56
N VAL A 106 -12.13 -10.47 -7.85
CA VAL A 106 -10.88 -11.01 -8.41
C VAL A 106 -10.53 -12.32 -7.71
N ASN A 107 -10.79 -13.44 -8.39
CA ASN A 107 -10.51 -14.77 -7.86
C ASN A 107 -9.01 -15.07 -7.81
N VAL A 108 -8.58 -15.77 -6.76
CA VAL A 108 -7.21 -16.21 -6.53
C VAL A 108 -7.21 -17.68 -6.14
N THR A 109 -6.29 -18.47 -6.70
CA THR A 109 -6.20 -19.92 -6.42
C THR A 109 -4.91 -20.31 -5.70
N ALA A 110 -3.88 -19.46 -5.75
CA ALA A 110 -2.64 -19.70 -5.03
C ALA A 110 -2.76 -19.22 -3.57
N MET A 111 -2.43 -20.08 -2.61
CA MET A 111 -2.49 -19.78 -1.18
C MET A 111 -1.61 -18.60 -0.76
N HIS A 112 -0.62 -18.23 -1.58
CA HIS A 112 0.16 -17.01 -1.40
C HIS A 112 0.71 -16.57 -2.75
N GLY A 113 1.06 -15.28 -2.85
CA GLY A 113 1.69 -14.73 -4.05
C GLY A 113 1.29 -13.29 -4.27
N TRP A 114 1.64 -12.79 -5.46
CA TRP A 114 1.25 -11.46 -5.91
C TRP A 114 0.08 -11.58 -6.87
N THR A 115 -0.91 -10.72 -6.68
CA THR A 115 -2.04 -10.57 -7.60
C THR A 115 -2.08 -9.13 -8.08
N THR A 116 -2.13 -8.95 -9.40
CA THR A 116 -2.27 -7.63 -10.02
C THR A 116 -3.68 -7.44 -10.53
N PHE A 117 -4.32 -6.33 -10.18
CA PHE A 117 -5.66 -5.97 -10.64
C PHE A 117 -5.78 -4.46 -10.87
N ASN A 118 -6.86 -4.05 -11.53
CA ASN A 118 -7.20 -2.64 -11.73
C ASN A 118 -8.33 -2.25 -10.78
N GLN A 119 -8.05 -1.31 -9.88
CA GLN A 119 -9.05 -0.67 -9.04
C GLN A 119 -9.67 0.49 -9.82
N GLY A 120 -10.98 0.42 -10.09
CA GLY A 120 -11.68 1.49 -10.81
C GLY A 120 -11.77 2.78 -10.00
N ALA A 121 -11.64 3.94 -10.66
CA ALA A 121 -11.73 5.27 -10.03
C ALA A 121 -13.05 5.49 -9.26
N ILE A 122 -14.12 4.81 -9.66
CA ILE A 122 -15.42 4.79 -8.96
C ILE A 122 -15.30 4.37 -7.48
N ASN A 123 -14.34 3.51 -7.15
CA ASN A 123 -14.14 2.99 -5.80
C ASN A 123 -13.17 3.86 -4.97
N PHE A 124 -12.64 4.92 -5.55
CA PHE A 124 -11.80 5.88 -4.86
C PHE A 124 -12.63 7.00 -4.26
N VAL A 125 -12.16 7.52 -3.13
CA VAL A 125 -12.75 8.67 -2.45
C VAL A 125 -11.69 9.76 -2.30
N GLU A 126 -12.03 10.97 -2.73
CA GLU A 126 -11.15 12.13 -2.62
C GLU A 126 -10.75 12.41 -1.16
N PHE A 127 -9.48 12.69 -0.92
CA PHE A 127 -9.00 13.03 0.41
C PHE A 127 -9.52 14.43 0.80
N PRO A 128 -10.21 14.60 1.95
CA PRO A 128 -10.99 15.81 2.25
C PRO A 128 -10.19 17.13 2.32
N LEU A 129 -8.87 17.05 2.48
CA LEU A 129 -7.99 18.20 2.66
C LEU A 129 -6.99 18.38 1.51
N ASN A 130 -6.99 17.47 0.55
CA ASN A 130 -6.11 17.54 -0.61
C ASN A 130 -6.67 16.70 -1.77
N SER A 131 -7.16 17.39 -2.81
CA SER A 131 -7.73 16.80 -4.01
C SER A 131 -6.73 16.00 -4.86
N ASP A 132 -5.43 16.16 -4.60
CA ASP A 132 -4.37 15.42 -5.31
C ASP A 132 -4.21 13.99 -4.77
N TYR A 133 -4.94 13.63 -3.71
CA TYR A 133 -4.92 12.30 -3.13
C TYR A 133 -6.32 11.70 -3.14
N GLU A 134 -6.38 10.45 -3.58
CA GLU A 134 -7.57 9.63 -3.54
C GLU A 134 -7.30 8.37 -2.71
N VAL A 135 -8.29 7.91 -1.96
CA VAL A 135 -8.17 6.76 -1.06
C VAL A 135 -9.09 5.66 -1.55
N THR A 136 -8.56 4.44 -1.62
CA THR A 136 -9.35 3.23 -1.88
C THR A 136 -9.10 2.21 -0.78
N THR A 137 -10.06 1.33 -0.55
CA THR A 137 -9.89 0.17 0.31
C THR A 137 -10.43 -1.05 -0.41
N TYR A 138 -9.70 -2.14 -0.35
CA TYR A 138 -10.13 -3.45 -0.86
C TYR A 138 -9.97 -4.49 0.24
N ALA A 139 -10.70 -5.59 0.11
CA ALA A 139 -10.65 -6.71 1.03
C ALA A 139 -10.14 -7.96 0.34
N PHE A 140 -9.39 -8.79 1.05
CA PHE A 140 -9.09 -10.16 0.65
C PHE A 140 -9.91 -11.10 1.52
N ILE A 141 -10.71 -11.93 0.86
CA ILE A 141 -11.68 -12.82 1.47
C ILE A 141 -11.25 -14.26 1.18
N ALA A 142 -11.29 -15.13 2.19
CA ALA A 142 -11.18 -16.57 2.02
C ALA A 142 -12.34 -17.26 2.73
N LYS A 143 -12.91 -18.29 2.11
CA LYS A 143 -14.03 -19.09 2.62
C LYS A 143 -13.66 -20.57 2.59
N ASP A 144 -14.02 -21.28 3.66
CA ASP A 144 -13.82 -22.72 3.81
C ASP A 144 -15.04 -23.51 3.32
N SER A 145 -14.96 -24.84 3.39
CA SER A 145 -16.05 -25.73 2.98
C SER A 145 -17.24 -25.73 3.95
N THR A 146 -17.04 -25.23 5.17
CA THR A 146 -18.05 -25.16 6.24
C THR A 146 -18.84 -23.84 6.23
N GLY A 147 -18.41 -22.88 5.41
CA GLY A 147 -18.98 -21.55 5.28
C GLY A 147 -18.40 -20.51 6.23
N LEU A 148 -17.36 -20.86 7.00
CA LEU A 148 -16.55 -19.88 7.73
C LEU A 148 -15.72 -19.08 6.74
N ALA A 149 -15.50 -17.81 7.08
CA ALA A 149 -14.76 -16.89 6.24
C ALA A 149 -13.83 -16.03 7.07
N ALA A 150 -12.71 -15.64 6.47
CA ALA A 150 -11.83 -14.61 6.98
C ALA A 150 -11.65 -13.50 5.97
N VAL A 151 -11.47 -12.30 6.49
CA VAL A 151 -11.35 -11.07 5.72
C VAL A 151 -10.23 -10.24 6.31
N GLU A 152 -9.41 -9.68 5.43
CA GLU A 152 -8.49 -8.61 5.77
C GLU A 152 -8.60 -7.49 4.76
N MET A 153 -8.48 -6.25 5.22
CA MET A 153 -8.62 -5.06 4.40
C MET A 153 -7.30 -4.32 4.32
N MET A 154 -7.01 -3.76 3.16
CA MET A 154 -5.88 -2.85 2.98
C MET A 154 -6.37 -1.57 2.32
N THR A 155 -5.88 -0.45 2.85
CA THR A 155 -6.22 0.89 2.38
C THR A 155 -5.02 1.51 1.70
N GLU A 156 -5.26 2.05 0.52
CA GLU A 156 -4.24 2.66 -0.32
C GLU A 156 -4.57 4.10 -0.63
N VAL A 157 -3.51 4.89 -0.83
CA VAL A 157 -3.62 6.29 -1.20
C VAL A 157 -2.97 6.48 -2.56
N ALA A 158 -3.79 6.78 -3.56
CA ALA A 158 -3.34 7.18 -4.88
C ALA A 158 -3.04 8.66 -4.93
N THR A 159 -1.89 9.03 -5.50
CA THR A 159 -1.64 10.40 -5.95
C THR A 159 -2.27 10.59 -7.32
N VAL A 160 -3.30 11.41 -7.38
CA VAL A 160 -3.96 11.83 -8.61
C VAL A 160 -3.32 13.15 -8.98
N ASP A 161 -2.07 13.08 -9.45
CA ASP A 161 -1.47 14.25 -10.09
C ASP A 161 -2.37 14.59 -11.27
N THR A 162 -3.06 15.74 -11.21
CA THR A 162 -3.88 16.24 -12.30
C THR A 162 -3.01 16.18 -13.53
N PHE A 163 -3.28 15.24 -14.45
CA PHE A 163 -2.48 14.95 -15.64
C PHE A 163 -1.80 16.24 -16.12
N VAL A 164 -0.55 16.43 -15.71
CA VAL A 164 0.24 17.51 -16.28
C VAL A 164 0.80 16.83 -17.52
N PRO A 165 0.32 17.20 -18.73
CA PRO A 165 0.82 16.57 -19.95
C PRO A 165 2.36 16.64 -19.93
N PRO A 166 3.07 15.74 -20.62
CA PRO A 166 4.51 15.42 -20.43
C PRO A 166 5.50 16.59 -20.66
N TRP A 167 5.00 17.82 -20.75
CA TRP A 167 5.68 19.08 -21.01
C TRP A 167 5.91 19.96 -19.78
N ASN A 168 5.41 19.60 -18.59
CA ASN A 168 5.49 20.50 -17.42
C ASN A 168 6.47 20.08 -16.31
N GLY A 169 7.20 18.98 -16.50
CA GLY A 169 8.32 18.61 -15.62
C GLY A 169 9.69 19.06 -16.13
N VAL A 170 9.77 19.64 -17.33
CA VAL A 170 11.03 20.04 -17.96
C VAL A 170 11.09 21.55 -18.01
N TYR A 171 12.04 22.14 -17.29
CA TYR A 171 12.46 23.50 -17.57
C TYR A 171 13.17 23.50 -18.92
N VAL A 172 12.51 24.02 -19.94
CA VAL A 172 13.11 24.15 -21.27
C VAL A 172 13.67 25.56 -21.38
N PHE A 173 14.95 25.62 -21.71
CA PHE A 173 15.66 26.86 -21.95
C PHE A 173 16.12 26.89 -23.40
N ASP A 174 15.74 27.94 -24.10
CA ASP A 174 16.35 28.29 -25.38
C ASP A 174 17.40 29.38 -25.13
N ALA A 175 18.53 29.27 -25.82
CA ALA A 175 19.58 30.28 -25.79
C ALA A 175 19.75 30.88 -27.18
N GLU A 176 19.74 32.21 -27.24
CA GLU A 176 20.14 32.96 -28.42
C GLU A 176 21.60 33.39 -28.27
N ASP A 177 22.42 32.99 -29.24
CA ASP A 177 23.84 33.35 -29.29
C ASP A 177 24.04 34.85 -29.38
N ALA A 178 25.03 35.34 -28.66
CA ALA A 178 25.40 36.74 -28.68
C ALA A 178 26.37 36.96 -29.86
N GLY A 179 25.83 37.15 -31.06
CA GLY A 179 26.66 37.28 -32.26
C GLY A 179 27.73 38.38 -32.11
N GLY A 180 28.98 38.07 -32.49
CA GLY A 180 30.14 38.98 -32.42
C GLY A 180 31.38 38.31 -31.83
N ASP A 181 32.52 39.00 -31.87
CA ASP A 181 33.73 38.57 -31.15
C ASP A 181 33.61 38.99 -29.68
N VAL A 182 33.97 38.11 -28.75
CA VAL A 182 34.08 38.45 -27.32
C VAL A 182 35.24 39.43 -27.16
N THR A 183 34.99 40.58 -26.51
CA THR A 183 36.00 41.59 -26.24
C THR A 183 36.31 41.67 -24.74
N THR A 184 37.25 42.52 -24.36
CA THR A 184 37.51 42.84 -22.95
C THR A 184 36.72 44.07 -22.48
N GLY A 185 35.78 44.55 -23.30
CA GLY A 185 34.94 45.71 -23.00
C GLY A 185 33.60 45.30 -22.39
N THR A 186 32.86 46.28 -21.87
CA THR A 186 31.52 46.06 -21.27
C THR A 186 30.38 46.09 -22.30
N ASP A 187 30.70 46.33 -23.57
CA ASP A 187 29.73 46.58 -24.64
C ASP A 187 29.45 45.32 -25.49
N ASP A 188 29.89 44.15 -25.02
CA ASP A 188 29.66 42.87 -25.69
C ASP A 188 28.18 42.49 -25.66
N ASN A 189 27.74 41.81 -26.72
CA ASN A 189 26.41 41.22 -26.75
C ASN A 189 26.32 40.11 -25.70
N LEU A 190 25.22 40.07 -24.95
CA LEU A 190 24.97 39.05 -23.94
C LEU A 190 24.20 37.87 -24.54
N VAL A 191 24.56 36.64 -24.14
CA VAL A 191 23.76 35.45 -24.46
C VAL A 191 22.42 35.56 -23.77
N ARG A 192 21.33 35.53 -24.54
CA ARG A 192 19.98 35.59 -23.99
C ARG A 192 19.46 34.18 -23.77
N VAL A 193 19.34 33.79 -22.51
CA VAL A 193 18.66 32.55 -22.13
C VAL A 193 17.21 32.87 -21.79
N THR A 194 16.29 32.23 -22.51
CA THR A 194 14.85 32.35 -22.29
C THR A 194 14.31 31.02 -21.82
N MET A 195 13.68 30.99 -20.65
CA MET A 195 12.88 29.84 -20.25
C MET A 195 11.62 29.82 -21.12
N THR A 196 11.53 28.87 -22.04
CA THR A 196 10.41 28.76 -22.98
C THR A 196 9.32 27.83 -22.45
N GLN A 197 9.62 26.99 -21.44
CA GLN A 197 8.63 26.17 -20.70
C GLN A 197 9.03 26.01 -19.22
N GLY A 198 8.03 25.91 -18.33
CA GLY A 198 8.19 25.73 -16.88
C GLY A 198 7.48 26.80 -16.04
N SER A 199 7.38 26.59 -14.72
CA SER A 199 6.78 27.57 -13.78
C SER A 199 7.74 27.96 -12.67
N GLY A 200 7.78 29.25 -12.33
CA GLY A 200 8.17 29.76 -11.01
C GLY A 200 9.50 29.26 -10.44
N ILE A 201 10.58 29.23 -11.22
CA ILE A 201 11.91 28.98 -10.66
C ILE A 201 12.33 30.17 -9.80
N ASN A 202 12.69 29.92 -8.55
CA ASN A 202 13.39 30.92 -7.76
C ASN A 202 14.81 31.07 -8.34
N TRP A 203 15.14 32.26 -8.85
CA TRP A 203 16.47 32.55 -9.40
C TRP A 203 17.61 32.32 -8.39
N SER A 204 17.34 32.32 -7.08
CA SER A 204 18.34 31.97 -6.06
C SER A 204 18.72 30.48 -6.04
N SER A 205 17.99 29.62 -6.76
CA SER A 205 18.24 28.18 -6.87
C SER A 205 18.76 27.74 -8.25
N VAL A 206 18.94 28.69 -9.18
CA VAL A 206 19.46 28.40 -10.52
C VAL A 206 20.99 28.44 -10.48
N SER A 207 21.64 27.34 -10.86
CA SER A 207 23.07 27.31 -11.16
C SER A 207 23.25 27.21 -12.67
N VAL A 208 23.81 28.25 -13.29
CA VAL A 208 24.10 28.28 -14.73
C VAL A 208 25.55 27.85 -14.95
N LYS A 209 25.74 26.90 -15.86
CA LYS A 209 27.07 26.47 -16.31
C LYS A 209 27.21 26.77 -17.79
N ILE A 210 28.26 27.50 -18.14
CA ILE A 210 28.54 27.89 -19.53
C ILE A 210 29.80 27.14 -19.97
N SER A 211 29.74 26.49 -21.13
CA SER A 211 30.90 25.93 -21.82
C SER A 211 31.05 26.64 -23.15
N VAL A 212 32.27 27.07 -23.46
CA VAL A 212 32.64 27.70 -24.72
C VAL A 212 33.61 26.74 -25.42
N ASN A 213 33.40 26.46 -26.71
CA ASN A 213 34.29 25.59 -27.51
C ASN A 213 34.54 24.17 -26.95
N ASN A 214 33.57 23.58 -26.23
CA ASN A 214 33.69 22.28 -25.54
C ASN A 214 34.72 22.24 -24.39
N ASP A 215 35.18 23.39 -23.89
CA ASP A 215 36.03 23.44 -22.70
C ASP A 215 35.21 23.17 -21.41
N ALA A 216 35.92 22.95 -20.30
CA ALA A 216 35.31 22.65 -19.00
C ALA A 216 34.29 23.74 -18.60
N PRO A 217 33.09 23.36 -18.13
CA PRO A 217 32.04 24.32 -17.79
C PRO A 217 32.44 25.18 -16.59
N ILE A 218 32.30 26.50 -16.72
CA ILE A 218 32.54 27.47 -15.66
C ILE A 218 31.24 27.80 -14.92
N THR A 219 31.34 28.07 -13.61
CA THR A 219 30.21 28.53 -12.79
C THR A 219 30.30 30.03 -12.60
N CYS A 220 29.24 30.75 -12.93
CA CYS A 220 29.11 32.17 -12.59
C CYS A 220 28.39 32.28 -11.24
N ASP A 221 29.10 32.68 -10.19
CA ASP A 221 28.51 32.98 -8.89
C ASP A 221 28.34 34.50 -8.72
N ARG A 222 27.22 34.91 -8.14
CA ARG A 222 26.99 36.31 -7.79
C ARG A 222 27.54 36.52 -6.40
N ASP A 223 28.70 37.16 -6.29
CA ASP A 223 29.29 37.45 -4.99
C ASP A 223 28.33 38.30 -4.13
N SER A 224 28.20 37.95 -2.85
CA SER A 224 27.21 38.49 -1.93
C SER A 224 27.71 39.71 -1.14
N GLY A 225 28.71 40.41 -1.67
CA GLY A 225 29.29 41.62 -1.08
C GLY A 225 28.66 42.91 -1.61
N ASP A 226 28.48 43.90 -0.72
CA ASP A 226 27.83 45.20 -0.95
C ASP A 226 28.61 46.19 -1.86
N GLY A 227 29.13 45.71 -2.98
CA GLY A 227 29.61 46.52 -4.10
C GLY A 227 29.19 45.79 -5.36
N VAL A 228 28.47 46.47 -6.26
CA VAL A 228 28.01 45.88 -7.52
C VAL A 228 29.24 45.63 -8.40
N ASP A 229 29.94 44.54 -8.14
CA ASP A 229 30.92 43.96 -9.04
C ASP A 229 30.13 43.02 -9.95
N THR A 230 29.92 43.46 -11.20
CA THR A 230 29.25 42.68 -12.25
C THR A 230 30.14 41.61 -12.84
N ASP A 231 31.38 41.46 -12.35
CA ASP A 231 32.25 40.39 -12.82
C ASP A 231 31.78 39.05 -12.24
N CYS A 232 31.26 38.22 -13.15
CA CYS A 232 31.20 36.78 -12.91
C CYS A 232 32.63 36.29 -12.71
N MET A 233 33.05 36.10 -11.46
CA MET A 233 34.39 35.61 -11.19
C MET A 233 34.52 34.17 -11.67
N LEU A 234 35.52 33.92 -12.53
CA LEU A 234 35.84 32.60 -13.03
C LEU A 234 36.35 31.72 -11.88
N VAL A 235 35.54 30.75 -11.44
CA VAL A 235 35.99 29.70 -10.53
C VAL A 235 36.03 28.38 -11.29
N GLU A 236 37.24 27.93 -11.63
CA GLU A 236 37.47 26.55 -12.09
C GLU A 236 37.17 25.58 -10.94
N PHE A 237 36.48 24.48 -11.26
CA PHE A 237 36.46 23.32 -10.37
C PHE A 237 37.72 22.50 -10.63
N GLY A 238 38.52 22.28 -9.59
CA GLY A 238 39.78 21.55 -9.67
C GLY A 238 39.64 20.15 -10.29
N ASP A 239 40.76 19.69 -10.85
CA ASP A 239 40.97 18.40 -11.53
C ASP A 239 40.31 17.18 -10.85
#